data_AF-A0A7L2UNF9-F1
#
_entry.id   AF-A0A7L2UNF9-F1
#
_cell.length_a   1.000
_cell.length_b   1.000
_cell.length_c   1.000
_cell.angle_alpha   90.00
_cell.angle_beta   90.00
_cell.angle_gamma   90.00
#
_symmetry.space_group_name_H-M   'P 1'
#
loop_
_entity.id
_entity.type
_entity.pdbx_description
1 polymer ?
#
loop_
_entity_poly.entity_id
_entity_poly.type
_entity_poly.pdbx_seq_one_letter_code
_entity_poly.pdbx_strand_id
1 'polypeptide(L)'
;VAVPLGRLLPHPSYAGEATSGDIALAQLAWPVTFSDAVLPVCLPGPALRFPPGTRCVATGWGDIQEGGEWVLGGGRGWGAP
;
A
#
# COMPACT_ATOMS: atom_id res chain seq x y z
N VAL A 1 -15.18 2.80 5.11
CA VAL A 1 -15.04 2.25 6.49
C VAL A 1 -13.70 2.69 7.02
N ALA A 2 -13.63 3.19 8.26
CA ALA A 2 -12.36 3.51 8.93
C ALA A 2 -12.25 2.65 10.18
N VAL A 3 -11.15 1.92 10.34
CA VAL A 3 -10.89 1.05 11.50
C VAL A 3 -9.58 1.48 12.16
N PRO A 4 -9.57 1.80 13.47
CA PRO A 4 -8.34 2.12 14.17
C PRO A 4 -7.34 0.96 14.16
N LEU A 5 -6.06 1.29 14.23
CA LEU A 5 -5.00 0.31 14.45
C LEU A 5 -4.95 -0.08 15.92
N GLY A 6 -4.93 -1.39 16.20
CA GLY A 6 -4.67 -1.93 17.52
C GLY A 6 -3.18 -2.13 17.77
N ARG A 7 -2.43 -2.59 16.76
CA ARG A 7 -1.00 -2.87 16.87
C ARG A 7 -0.28 -2.74 15.53
N LEU A 8 0.95 -2.25 15.59
CA LEU A 8 1.91 -2.27 14.47
C LEU A 8 3.07 -3.21 14.80
N LEU A 9 3.47 -4.01 13.82
CA LEU A 9 4.48 -5.05 13.93
C LEU A 9 5.44 -4.95 12.73
N PRO A 10 6.49 -4.13 12.81
CA PRO A 10 7.51 -4.07 11.76
C PRO A 10 8.32 -5.38 11.72
N HIS A 11 8.84 -5.73 10.54
CA HIS A 11 9.75 -6.86 10.43
C HIS A 11 11.00 -6.64 11.29
N PRO A 12 11.49 -7.64 12.04
CA PRO A 12 12.61 -7.46 12.97
C PRO A 12 13.94 -7.11 12.31
N SER A 13 14.11 -7.38 11.01
CA SER A 13 15.32 -6.99 10.26
C SER A 13 15.27 -5.58 9.69
N TYR A 14 14.12 -4.90 9.76
CA TYR A 14 13.99 -3.55 9.22
C TYR A 14 14.81 -2.58 10.07
N ALA A 15 15.77 -1.90 9.45
CA ALA A 15 16.66 -0.95 10.11
C ALA A 15 16.71 0.42 9.40
N GLY A 16 15.75 0.69 8.51
CA GLY A 16 15.63 1.94 7.76
C GLY A 16 15.70 1.76 6.25
N GLU A 17 15.85 2.87 5.53
CA GLU A 17 15.92 2.87 4.07
C GLU A 17 17.02 1.94 3.54
N ALA A 18 16.73 1.28 2.42
CA ALA A 18 17.60 0.31 1.75
C ALA A 18 17.99 -0.93 2.60
N THR A 19 17.34 -1.17 3.74
CA THR A 19 17.54 -2.39 4.54
C THR A 19 16.55 -3.49 4.13
N SER A 20 16.86 -4.74 4.49
CA SER A 20 15.98 -5.87 4.22
C SER A 20 14.79 -5.90 5.17
N GLY A 21 13.66 -6.43 4.69
CA GLY A 21 12.45 -6.57 5.50
C GLY A 21 11.60 -5.30 5.56
N ASP A 22 11.54 -4.55 4.46
CA ASP A 22 10.59 -3.45 4.30
C ASP A 22 9.15 -3.98 4.19
N ILE A 23 8.63 -4.42 5.33
CA ILE A 23 7.28 -4.97 5.52
C ILE A 23 6.86 -4.83 6.99
N ALA A 24 5.58 -4.59 7.23
CA ALA A 24 4.99 -4.57 8.56
C ALA A 24 3.59 -5.19 8.54
N LEU A 25 3.19 -5.77 9.67
CA LEU A 25 1.80 -6.17 9.91
C LEU A 25 1.08 -5.09 10.71
N ALA A 26 -0.07 -4.65 10.19
CA ALA A 26 -0.97 -3.71 10.86
C ALA A 26 -2.21 -4.46 11.33
N GLN A 27 -2.28 -4.72 12.64
CA GLN A 27 -3.43 -5.39 13.24
C GLN A 27 -4.51 -4.34 13.57
N LEU A 28 -5.70 -4.51 13.00
CA LEU A 28 -6.85 -3.68 13.30
C LEU A 28 -7.31 -3.89 14.76
N ALA A 29 -7.85 -2.84 15.38
CA ALA A 29 -8.40 -2.91 16.75
C ALA A 29 -9.57 -3.89 16.85
N TRP A 30 -10.32 -4.08 15.76
CA TRP A 30 -11.41 -5.03 15.62
C TRP A 30 -11.42 -5.63 14.21
N PRO A 31 -11.96 -6.85 14.02
CA PRO A 31 -12.11 -7.45 12.70
C PRO A 31 -12.95 -6.57 11.76
N VAL A 32 -12.56 -6.53 10.49
CA VAL A 32 -13.37 -5.89 9.45
C VAL A 32 -14.43 -6.87 8.94
N THR A 33 -15.61 -6.36 8.60
CA THR A 33 -16.65 -7.14 7.92
C THR A 33 -16.34 -7.23 6.44
N PHE A 34 -16.27 -8.44 5.89
CA PHE A 34 -16.09 -8.64 4.45
C PHE A 34 -17.37 -8.28 3.67
N SER A 35 -17.16 -7.78 2.46
CA SER A 35 -18.21 -7.39 1.53
C SER A 35 -17.67 -7.43 0.11
N ASP A 36 -18.52 -7.12 -0.88
CA ASP A 36 -18.09 -7.02 -2.28
C ASP A 36 -16.98 -5.98 -2.51
N ALA A 37 -16.83 -5.02 -1.59
CA ALA A 37 -15.80 -3.98 -1.64
C ALA A 37 -14.60 -4.26 -0.72
N VAL A 38 -14.68 -5.24 0.18
CA VAL A 38 -13.63 -5.55 1.17
C VAL A 38 -13.39 -7.05 1.20
N LEU A 39 -12.31 -7.48 0.52
CA LEU A 39 -11.91 -8.87 0.39
C LEU A 39 -10.41 -9.04 0.69
N PRO A 40 -9.99 -10.19 1.23
CA PRO A 40 -8.57 -10.48 1.43
C PRO A 40 -7.87 -10.75 0.10
N VAL A 41 -6.58 -10.42 0.03
CA VAL A 41 -5.69 -10.83 -1.07
C VAL A 41 -4.93 -12.09 -0.68
N CYS A 42 -4.67 -12.96 -1.66
CA CYS A 42 -3.82 -14.14 -1.46
C CYS A 42 -2.34 -13.72 -1.35
N LEU A 43 -1.65 -14.25 -0.35
CA LEU A 43 -0.19 -14.14 -0.27
C LEU A 43 0.46 -15.18 -1.18
N PRO A 44 1.55 -14.83 -1.88
CA PRO A 44 2.29 -15.80 -2.68
C PRO A 44 2.91 -16.87 -1.79
N GLY A 45 2.91 -18.12 -2.27
CA GLY A 45 3.66 -19.18 -1.60
C GLY A 45 5.16 -18.91 -1.61
N PRO A 46 5.93 -19.46 -0.66
CA PRO A 46 7.36 -19.14 -0.47
C PRO A 46 8.24 -19.53 -1.68
N ALA A 47 7.78 -20.46 -2.51
CA ALA A 47 8.48 -20.91 -3.71
C ALA A 47 8.00 -20.23 -5.00
N LEU A 48 6.99 -19.35 -4.94
CA LEU A 48 6.46 -18.69 -6.14
C LEU A 48 7.54 -17.78 -6.74
N ARG A 49 7.75 -17.94 -8.05
CA ARG A 49 8.63 -17.07 -8.84
C ARG A 49 7.84 -16.49 -10.00
N PHE A 50 8.04 -15.22 -10.27
CA PHE A 50 7.50 -14.55 -11.44
C PHE A 50 8.58 -14.52 -12.54
N PRO A 51 8.39 -15.22 -13.67
CA PRO A 51 9.34 -15.16 -14.78
C PRO A 51 9.50 -13.73 -15.34
N PRO A 52 10.65 -13.38 -15.93
CA PRO A 52 10.81 -12.14 -16.66
C PRO A 52 9.73 -11.98 -17.74
N GLY A 53 9.19 -10.78 -17.87
CA GLY A 53 8.07 -10.50 -18.79
C GLY A 53 6.68 -10.80 -18.21
N THR A 54 6.58 -11.30 -16.98
CA THR A 54 5.27 -11.42 -16.30
C THR A 54 4.63 -10.04 -16.15
N ARG A 55 3.40 -9.89 -16.64
CA ARG A 55 2.64 -8.65 -16.49
C ARG A 55 2.05 -8.57 -15.08
N CYS A 56 2.47 -7.56 -14.33
CA CYS A 56 1.98 -7.25 -12.99
C CYS A 56 1.22 -5.92 -13.01
N VAL A 57 0.34 -5.71 -12.02
CA VAL A 57 -0.38 -4.45 -11.80
C VAL A 57 -0.15 -4.00 -10.36
N ALA A 58 0.17 -2.71 -10.20
CA ALA A 58 0.19 -2.03 -8.91
C ALA A 58 -0.82 -0.88 -8.95
N THR A 59 -1.47 -0.60 -7.82
CA THR A 59 -2.47 0.46 -7.68
C THR A 59 -2.29 1.15 -6.34
N GLY A 60 -2.63 2.44 -6.25
CA GLY A 60 -2.51 3.24 -5.04
C GLY A 60 -2.88 4.70 -5.28
N TRP A 61 -2.79 5.51 -4.23
CA TRP A 61 -3.10 6.95 -4.23
C TRP A 61 -1.83 7.82 -4.22
N GLY A 62 -0.72 7.30 -4.73
CA GLY A 62 0.55 8.03 -4.80
C GLY A 62 0.51 9.20 -5.78
N ASP A 63 1.55 10.03 -5.76
CA ASP A 63 1.73 11.08 -6.77
C ASP A 63 1.85 10.45 -8.16
N ILE A 64 1.12 11.01 -9.12
CA ILE A 64 1.13 10.60 -10.53
C ILE A 64 2.12 11.42 -11.36
N GLN A 65 2.72 12.44 -10.77
CA GLN A 65 3.76 13.28 -11.37
C GLN A 65 5.07 13.17 -10.57
N GLU A 66 6.20 13.18 -11.27
CA GLU A 66 7.51 13.26 -10.62
C GLU A 66 7.84 14.73 -10.36
N GLY A 67 8.05 15.11 -9.09
CA GLY A 67 8.43 16.48 -8.70
C GLY A 67 7.25 17.44 -8.42
N GLY A 68 6.10 16.93 -7.96
CA GLY A 68 4.91 17.71 -7.65
C GLY A 68 5.18 18.90 -6.71
N GLU A 69 5.24 20.10 -7.29
CA GLU A 69 5.24 21.36 -6.56
C GLU A 69 3.85 21.55 -5.93
N TRP A 70 3.76 21.43 -4.61
CA TRP A 70 2.60 21.89 -3.86
C TRP A 70 2.52 23.41 -3.99
N VAL A 71 1.86 23.92 -5.02
CA VAL A 71 1.56 25.35 -5.12
C VAL A 71 0.51 25.67 -4.06
N LEU A 72 0.97 26.07 -2.88
CA LEU A 72 0.11 26.69 -1.88
C LEU A 72 -0.33 28.06 -2.41
N GLY A 73 -1.44 28.07 -3.18
CA GLY A 73 -2.15 29.29 -3.53
C GLY A 73 -2.70 29.32 -4.95
N GLY A 74 -3.97 28.95 -5.10
CA GLY A 74 -4.84 29.53 -6.13
C GLY A 74 -5.28 28.61 -7.27
N GLY A 75 -6.46 28.00 -7.09
CA GLY A 75 -7.51 27.97 -8.11
C GLY A 75 -7.34 27.12 -9.38
N ARG A 76 -8.21 26.10 -9.47
CA ARG A 76 -8.66 25.34 -10.66
C ARG A 76 -7.77 24.19 -11.12
N GLY A 77 -8.32 22.99 -11.06
CA GLY A 77 -7.79 21.86 -11.80
C GLY A 77 -8.22 20.48 -11.31
N TRP A 78 -9.50 20.29 -10.98
CA TRP A 78 -10.07 18.93 -11.01
C TRP A 78 -10.11 18.49 -12.48
N GLY A 79 -9.08 17.77 -12.91
CA GLY A 79 -9.01 17.09 -14.20
C GLY A 79 -9.02 15.59 -13.97
N ALA A 80 -10.21 15.04 -13.70
CA ALA A 80 -10.51 13.62 -13.91
C ALA A 80 -10.17 13.24 -15.38
N PRO A 81 -9.79 11.98 -15.64
CA PRO A 81 -10.71 10.83 -15.53
C PRO A 81 -10.67 10.09 -14.20
#